data_AF-A0A5C6J2Q6-F1
#
_entry.id   AF-A0A5C6J2Q6-F1
#
_cell.length_a   1.000
_cell.length_b   1.000
_cell.length_c   1.000
_cell.angle_alpha   90.00
_cell.angle_beta   90.00
_cell.angle_gamma   90.00
#
_symmetry.space_group_name_H-M   'P 1'
#
loop_
_entity.id
_entity.type
_entity.pdbx_description
1 polymer ?
#
loop_
_entity_poly.entity_id
_entity_poly.type
_entity_poly.pdbx_seq_one_letter_code
_entity_poly.pdbx_strand_id
1 'polypeptide(L)' 'MKLPPVGSHAVDTGSGRVGIVMAYEGAGVWLRPYGGGREWEAEVGAVRAASPAERIRTETAYVNARSRGEVP' A
#
# COMPACT_ATOMS: atom_id res chain seq x y z
N MET A 1 -12.79 -3.81 13.68
CA MET A 1 -11.35 -3.73 13.34
C MET A 1 -11.01 -2.27 13.10
N LYS A 2 -9.88 -1.75 13.59
CA LYS A 2 -9.51 -0.34 13.39
C LYS A 2 -8.93 -0.16 11.99
N LEU A 3 -9.46 0.79 11.22
CA LEU A 3 -8.94 1.12 9.91
C LEU A 3 -7.50 1.64 10.01
N PRO A 4 -6.58 1.26 9.11
CA PRO A 4 -5.21 1.75 9.13
C PRO A 4 -5.18 3.28 8.92
N PRO A 5 -4.47 4.06 9.75
CA PRO A 5 -4.45 5.51 9.56
C PRO A 5 -3.73 5.91 8.27
N VAL A 6 -4.06 7.09 7.75
CA VAL A 6 -3.33 7.72 6.64
C VAL A 6 -1.83 7.75 6.95
N GLY A 7 -1.01 7.43 5.93
CA GLY A 7 0.44 7.24 6.03
C GLY A 7 0.88 5.83 6.42
N SER A 8 -0.04 4.94 6.81
CA SER A 8 0.30 3.55 7.17
C SER A 8 0.40 2.64 5.96
N HIS A 9 1.24 1.61 6.08
CA HIS A 9 1.23 0.50 5.14
C HIS A 9 -0.01 -0.37 5.36
N ALA A 10 -0.71 -0.66 4.27
CA ALA A 10 -1.91 -1.45 4.26
C ALA A 10 -1.91 -2.43 3.09
N VAL A 11 -2.62 -3.55 3.27
CA VAL A 11 -2.88 -4.55 2.25
C VAL A 11 -4.29 -4.35 1.76
N ASP A 12 -4.43 -4.16 0.45
CA ASP A 12 -5.68 -4.35 -0.26
C ASP A 12 -5.83 -5.85 -0.53
N THR A 13 -6.73 -6.52 0.19
CA THR A 13 -6.96 -7.96 0.07
C THR A 13 -7.71 -8.33 -1.21
N GLY A 14 -8.35 -7.37 -1.89
CA GLY A 14 -9.02 -7.60 -3.17
C GLY A 14 -8.02 -7.79 -4.31
N SER A 15 -6.93 -7.01 -4.32
CA SER A 15 -5.87 -7.13 -5.33
C SER A 15 -4.60 -7.85 -4.84
N GLY A 16 -4.45 -8.06 -3.53
CA GLY A 16 -3.23 -8.57 -2.91
C GLY A 16 -2.07 -7.57 -2.88
N ARG A 17 -2.32 -6.31 -3.26
CA ARG A 17 -1.29 -5.26 -3.32
C ARG A 17 -1.09 -4.62 -1.95
N VAL A 18 0.14 -4.18 -1.70
CA VAL A 18 0.50 -3.42 -0.50
C VAL A 18 0.79 -1.98 -0.91
N GLY A 19 0.23 -1.03 -0.17
CA GLY A 19 0.41 0.40 -0.41
C GLY A 19 0.41 1.21 0.88
N ILE A 20 0.60 2.52 0.73
CA ILE A 20 0.47 3.51 1.79
C ILE A 20 -0.93 4.12 1.69
N VAL A 21 -1.65 4.19 2.81
CA VAL A 21 -2.95 4.87 2.89
C VAL A 21 -2.78 6.36 2.67
N MET A 22 -3.43 6.90 1.64
CA MET A 22 -3.37 8.30 1.28
C MET A 22 -4.58 9.06 1.81
N ALA A 23 -5.77 8.50 1.66
CA ALA A 23 -7.02 9.09 2.12
C ALA A 23 -8.13 8.04 2.26
N TYR A 24 -9.17 8.41 3.00
CA TYR A 24 -10.47 7.74 3.00
C TYR A 24 -11.46 8.71 2.37
N GLU A 25 -12.12 8.31 1.29
CA GLU A 25 -13.08 9.14 0.57
C GLU A 25 -14.33 8.32 0.23
N GLY A 26 -15.49 8.78 0.69
CA GLY A 26 -16.73 8.02 0.53
C GLY A 26 -16.63 6.62 1.14
N ALA A 27 -16.85 5.59 0.31
CA ALA A 27 -16.73 4.18 0.69
C ALA A 27 -15.35 3.57 0.34
N GLY A 28 -14.44 4.36 -0.22
CA GLY A 28 -13.15 3.93 -0.73
C GLY A 28 -11.96 4.34 0.15
N VAL A 29 -10.86 3.62 -0.03
CA VAL A 29 -9.54 3.93 0.50
C VAL A 29 -8.60 4.15 -0.67
N TRP A 30 -7.94 5.30 -0.71
CA TRP A 30 -6.91 5.58 -1.68
C TRP A 30 -5.55 5.08 -1.16
N LEU A 31 -4.92 4.20 -1.94
CA LEU A 31 -3.61 3.61 -1.66
C LEU A 31 -2.60 4.03 -2.73
N ARG A 32 -1.34 4.19 -2.33
CA ARG A 32 -0.22 4.48 -3.23
C ARG A 32 0.90 3.45 -3.10
N PRO A 33 1.62 3.06 -4.17
CA PRO A 33 2.72 2.12 -4.03
C PRO A 33 3.85 2.72 -3.20
N TYR A 34 4.59 1.86 -2.49
CA TYR A 34 5.82 2.30 -1.83
C TYR A 34 6.85 2.70 -2.89
N GLY A 35 7.46 3.88 -2.73
CA GLY A 35 8.32 4.49 -3.75
C GLY A 35 7.58 5.39 -4.75
N GLY A 36 6.26 5.53 -4.63
CA GLY A 36 5.44 6.38 -5.48
C GLY A 36 4.84 5.63 -6.68
N GLY A 37 4.26 6.38 -7.60
CA GLY A 37 3.48 5.84 -8.73
C GLY A 37 1.98 6.07 -8.59
N ARG A 38 1.20 5.44 -9.47
CA ARG A 38 -0.24 5.68 -9.59
C ARG A 38 -0.99 5.15 -8.37
N GLU A 39 -1.78 6.02 -7.76
CA GLU A 39 -2.73 5.64 -6.70
C GLU A 39 -3.81 4.72 -7.25
N TRP A 40 -4.37 3.90 -6.36
CA TRP A 40 -5.55 3.09 -6.64
C TRP A 40 -6.53 3.16 -5.49
N GLU A 41 -7.80 2.96 -5.81
CA GLU A 41 -8.87 2.86 -4.84
C GLU A 41 -9.08 1.38 -4.46
N ALA A 42 -9.34 1.14 -3.18
CA ALA A 42 -9.74 -0.16 -2.64
C ALA A 42 -10.97 -0.01 -1.75
N GLU A 43 -11.76 -1.06 -1.65
CA GLU A 43 -12.91 -1.14 -0.74
C GLU A 43 -12.45 -1.02 0.72
N VAL A 44 -13.09 -0.18 1.54
CA VAL A 44 -12.76 -0.03 2.98
C VAL A 44 -12.76 -1.37 3.72
N GLY A 45 -13.68 -2.27 3.38
CA GLY A 45 -13.76 -3.62 3.98
C GLY A 45 -12.66 -4.58 3.51
N ALA A 46 -11.97 -4.27 2.42
CA ALA A 46 -10.87 -5.07 1.87
C ALA A 46 -9.49 -4.53 2.27
N VAL A 47 -9.42 -3.50 3.13
CA VAL A 47 -8.16 -2.91 3.57
C VAL A 47 -7.85 -3.29 5.01
N ARG A 48 -6.66 -3.85 5.22
CA ARG A 48 -6.12 -4.12 6.56
C ARG A 48 -4.71 -3.57 6.72
N ALA A 49 -4.28 -3.42 7.97
CA ALA A 49 -2.89 -3.07 8.26
C ALA A 49 -1.95 -4.15 7.67
N ALA A 50 -0.86 -3.70 7.06
CA ALA A 50 0.21 -4.60 6.67
C ALA A 50 0.92 -5.12 7.93
N SER A 51 1.23 -6.41 7.93
CA SER A 51 2.16 -6.97 8.91
C SER A 51 3.56 -6.38 8.73
N PRO A 52 4.43 -6.46 9.75
CA PRO A 52 5.82 -6.04 9.62
C PRO A 52 6.54 -6.72 8.45
N ALA A 53 6.29 -8.02 8.24
CA ALA A 53 6.91 -8.76 7.14
C ALA A 53 6.44 -8.27 5.75
N GLU A 54 5.15 -7.99 5.58
CA GLU A 54 4.60 -7.44 4.33
C GLU A 54 5.16 -6.05 4.04
N ARG A 55 5.29 -5.21 5.08
CA ARG A 55 5.93 -3.90 4.97
C ARG A 55 7.38 -4.04 4.51
N ILE A 56 8.19 -4.81 5.22
CA ILE A 56 9.62 -5.01 4.89
C ILE A 56 9.78 -5.56 3.46
N ARG A 57 8.95 -6.53 3.07
CA ARG A 57 8.96 -7.10 1.72
C ARG A 57 8.71 -6.04 0.66
N THR A 58 7.72 -5.19 0.85
CA THR A 58 7.37 -4.09 -0.08
C THR A 58 8.49 -3.06 -0.17
N GLU A 59 9.04 -2.62 0.96
CA GLU A 59 10.15 -1.66 0.99
C GLU A 59 11.38 -2.23 0.28
N THR A 60 11.74 -3.48 0.58
CA THR A 60 12.87 -4.19 -0.04
C THR A 60 12.65 -4.41 -1.54
N ALA A 61 11.43 -4.75 -1.97
CA ALA A 61 11.11 -4.92 -3.38
C ALA A 61 11.34 -3.63 -4.18
N TYR A 62 10.94 -2.48 -3.64
CA TYR A 62 11.23 -1.18 -4.26
C TYR A 62 12.73 -0.89 -4.33
N VAL A 63 13.46 -1.06 -3.22
CA VAL A 63 14.92 -0.84 -3.19
C VAL A 63 15.64 -1.72 -4.23
N ASN A 64 15.25 -2.99 -4.33
CA ASN A 64 15.81 -3.93 -5.30
C ASN A 64 15.44 -3.58 -6.75
N ALA A 65 14.20 -3.15 -7.00
CA ALA A 65 13.79 -2.68 -8.33
C ALA A 65 14.58 -1.44 -8.74
N ARG A 66 14.77 -0.50 -7.80
CA ARG A 66 15.53 0.73 -8.01
C ARG A 66 17.00 0.43 -8.32
N SER A 67 17.62 -0.51 -7.61
CA SER A 67 19.00 -0.92 -7.89
C SER A 67 19.16 -1.58 -9.26
N ARG A 68 18.09 -2.15 -9.82
CA ARG A 68 18.04 -2.68 -11.19
C ARG A 68 17.64 -1.64 -12.24
N GLY A 69 17.31 -0.42 -11.84
CA GLY A 69 16.84 0.65 -12.74
C GLY A 69 15.42 0.46 -13.25
N GLU A 70 14.61 -0.38 -12.60
CA GLU A 70 13.22 -0.68 -13.01
C GLU A 70 12.22 0.39 -12.54
N VAL A 71 12.58 1.14 -11.50
CA VAL A 71 11.80 2.23 -10.91
C VAL A 71 12.72 3.42 -10.60
N PRO A 72 12.18 4.66 -10.52
CA PRO A 72 12.96 5.87 -10.22
C PRO A 72 13.69 5.83 -8.85
#